data_AF-A0A1B9GZZ3-F1
#
_entry.id   AF-A0A1B9GZZ3-F1
#
_cell.length_a   1.000
_cell.length_b   1.000
_cell.length_c   1.000
_cell.angle_alpha   90.00
_cell.angle_beta   90.00
_cell.angle_gamma   90.00
#
_symmetry.space_group_name_H-M   'P 1'
#
loop_
_entity.id
_entity.type
_entity.pdbx_description
1 polymer ?
#
loop_
_entity_poly.entity_id
_entity_poly.type
_entity_poly.pdbx_seq_one_letter_code
_entity_poly.pdbx_strand_id
1 'polypeptide(L)'
;MNPDLLNQAKSAAATTASIAVNTASSLATQASNLASQAVNSDAAANLTSSAQSLGSQAAAGAGSLAGQAHAQAHALAPSIVPAPAAGAAGATAEGVDNRGDLSPTDEVGKAKFEKLFESRHTANELQEKGILKGAPGDSLAGKRADLEKAMNKDHLDKEIAQRPPADELVKKGILNRE
;
A
#
# COMPACT_ATOMS: atom_id res chain seq x y z
N MET A 1 -2.82 49.34 -18.34
CA MET A 1 -2.41 47.99 -18.77
C MET A 1 -0.90 47.99 -18.94
N ASN A 2 -0.16 47.25 -18.11
CA ASN A 2 1.30 47.25 -18.17
C ASN A 2 1.75 46.49 -19.43
N PRO A 3 2.48 47.12 -20.37
CA PRO A 3 2.94 46.48 -21.61
C PRO A 3 3.91 45.30 -21.34
N ASP A 4 4.50 45.25 -20.15
CA ASP A 4 5.47 44.24 -19.73
C ASP A 4 4.85 42.84 -19.58
N LEU A 5 3.66 42.75 -18.98
CA LEU A 5 3.00 41.47 -18.72
C LEU A 5 2.58 40.76 -20.02
N LEU A 6 2.14 41.53 -21.01
CA LEU A 6 1.78 41.00 -22.33
C LEU A 6 3.01 40.52 -23.11
N ASN A 7 4.13 41.22 -22.99
CA ASN A 7 5.39 40.81 -23.62
C ASN A 7 5.99 39.57 -22.95
N GLN A 8 5.93 39.50 -21.62
CA GLN A 8 6.38 38.35 -20.84
C GLN A 8 5.54 37.09 -21.12
N ALA A 9 4.21 37.24 -21.21
CA ALA A 9 3.30 36.16 -21.59
C ALA A 9 3.58 35.63 -23.02
N LYS A 10 3.84 36.52 -23.98
CA LYS A 10 4.22 36.16 -25.35
C LYS A 10 5.55 35.39 -25.40
N SER A 11 6.55 35.83 -24.63
CA SER A 11 7.86 35.17 -24.56
C SER A 11 7.79 33.78 -23.91
N ALA A 12 6.97 33.62 -22.86
CA ALA A 12 6.75 32.33 -22.22
C ALA A 12 6.05 31.36 -23.18
N ALA A 13 4.95 31.80 -23.80
CA ALA A 13 4.22 30.99 -24.79
C ALA A 13 5.09 30.58 -25.98
N ALA A 14 5.93 31.49 -26.50
CA ALA A 14 6.88 31.18 -27.57
C ALA A 14 7.89 30.11 -27.14
N THR A 15 8.40 30.19 -25.90
CA THR A 15 9.35 29.22 -25.34
C THR A 15 8.71 27.84 -25.19
N THR A 16 7.50 27.77 -24.61
CA THR A 16 6.75 26.51 -24.48
C THR A 16 6.44 25.89 -25.85
N ALA A 17 6.04 26.71 -26.82
CA ALA A 17 5.77 26.27 -28.18
C ALA A 17 7.03 25.71 -28.87
N SER A 18 8.18 26.38 -28.74
CA SER A 18 9.45 25.87 -29.28
C SER A 18 9.86 24.54 -28.64
N ILE A 19 9.70 24.39 -27.33
CA ILE A 19 9.99 23.12 -26.64
C ILE A 19 9.06 22.01 -27.13
N ALA A 20 7.76 22.29 -27.23
CA ALA A 20 6.78 21.32 -27.74
C ALA A 20 7.11 20.88 -29.17
N VAL A 21 7.46 21.83 -30.05
CA VAL A 21 7.84 21.56 -31.45
C VAL A 21 9.12 20.72 -31.51
N ASN A 22 10.16 21.06 -30.73
CA ASN A 22 11.41 20.33 -30.71
C ASN A 22 11.25 18.89 -30.17
N THR A 23 10.48 18.73 -29.09
CA THR A 23 10.17 17.42 -28.50
C THR A 23 9.34 16.57 -29.47
N ALA A 24 8.31 17.15 -30.09
CA ALA A 24 7.50 16.47 -31.10
C ALA A 24 8.32 16.07 -32.33
N SER A 25 9.22 16.95 -32.80
CA SER A 25 10.12 16.67 -33.92
C SER A 25 11.10 15.52 -33.61
N SER A 26 11.64 15.47 -32.40
CA SER A 26 12.51 14.38 -31.96
C SER A 26 11.73 13.06 -31.87
N LEU A 27 10.53 13.09 -31.29
CA LEU A 27 9.67 11.90 -31.16
C LEU A 27 9.21 11.39 -32.53
N ALA A 28 8.85 12.28 -33.45
CA ALA A 28 8.44 11.93 -34.81
C ALA A 28 9.59 11.27 -35.59
N THR A 29 10.82 11.77 -35.43
CA THR A 29 12.01 11.17 -36.06
C THR A 29 12.26 9.76 -35.52
N GLN A 30 12.14 9.57 -34.20
CA GLN A 30 12.29 8.26 -33.57
C GLN A 30 11.17 7.27 -33.96
N ALA A 31 9.93 7.74 -34.07
CA ALA A 31 8.79 6.95 -34.55
C ALA A 31 8.98 6.51 -36.01
N SER A 32 9.47 7.40 -36.88
CA SER A 32 9.78 7.07 -38.28
C SER A 32 10.87 6.01 -38.38
N ASN A 33 11.91 6.10 -37.55
CA ASN A 33 12.97 5.10 -37.50
C ASN A 33 12.44 3.73 -37.03
N LEU A 34 11.54 3.70 -36.05
CA LEU A 34 10.88 2.48 -35.60
C LEU A 34 10.00 1.87 -36.70
N ALA A 35 9.25 2.70 -37.43
CA ALA A 35 8.42 2.24 -38.56
C ALA A 35 9.27 1.65 -39.69
N SER A 36 10.41 2.26 -40.03
CA SER A 36 11.34 1.72 -41.04
C SER A 36 12.00 0.41 -40.60
N GLN A 37 12.23 0.22 -39.29
CA GLN A 37 12.76 -1.05 -38.75
C GLN A 37 11.70 -2.17 -38.75
N ALA A 38 10.43 -1.84 -38.51
CA ALA A 38 9.33 -2.81 -38.55
C ALA A 38 9.09 -3.41 -39.94
N VAL A 39 9.41 -2.68 -41.01
CA VAL A 39 9.29 -3.17 -42.40
C VAL A 39 10.41 -4.15 -42.77
N ASN A 40 11.54 -4.15 -42.05
CA ASN A 40 12.77 -4.84 -42.47
C ASN A 40 13.22 -6.05 -41.62
N SER A 41 12.58 -6.43 -40.49
CA SER A 41 12.95 -7.70 -39.81
C SER A 41 12.00 -8.16 -38.68
N ASP A 42 11.68 -9.47 -38.70
CA ASP A 42 10.83 -10.25 -37.76
C ASP A 42 11.39 -10.40 -36.32
N ALA A 43 11.69 -9.29 -35.64
CA ALA A 43 12.09 -9.31 -34.23
C ALA A 43 11.08 -8.54 -33.37
N ALA A 44 9.91 -9.14 -33.12
CA ALA A 44 8.84 -8.56 -32.30
C ALA A 44 9.32 -8.04 -30.91
N ALA A 45 10.37 -8.66 -30.34
CA ALA A 45 10.98 -8.24 -29.07
C ALA A 45 11.72 -6.89 -29.17
N ASN A 46 12.42 -6.63 -30.29
CA ASN A 46 13.13 -5.37 -30.52
C ASN A 46 12.15 -4.24 -30.83
N LEU A 47 11.08 -4.52 -31.58
CA LEU A 47 10.00 -3.57 -31.84
C LEU A 47 9.25 -3.20 -30.55
N THR A 48 8.94 -4.17 -29.70
CA THR A 48 8.25 -3.93 -28.43
C THR A 48 9.10 -3.09 -27.48
N SER A 49 10.39 -3.41 -27.34
CA SER A 49 11.31 -2.66 -26.47
C SER A 49 11.51 -1.22 -26.96
N SER A 50 11.60 -1.02 -28.27
CA SER A 50 11.72 0.30 -28.90
C SER A 50 10.42 1.11 -28.81
N ALA A 51 9.25 0.46 -28.88
CA ALA A 51 7.96 1.12 -28.67
C ALA A 51 7.77 1.53 -27.20
N GLN A 52 8.20 0.70 -26.25
CA GLN A 52 8.16 1.02 -24.82
C GLN A 52 9.11 2.17 -24.46
N SER A 53 10.31 2.23 -25.05
CA SER A 53 11.23 3.35 -24.85
C SER A 53 10.67 4.64 -25.45
N LEU A 54 10.07 4.58 -26.64
CA LEU A 54 9.40 5.73 -27.25
C LEU A 54 8.20 6.22 -26.42
N GLY A 55 7.39 5.30 -25.89
CA GLY A 55 6.25 5.62 -25.02
C GLY A 55 6.67 6.25 -23.70
N SER A 56 7.71 5.74 -23.05
CA SER A 56 8.25 6.32 -21.82
C SER A 56 8.92 7.69 -22.06
N GLN A 57 9.61 7.88 -23.18
CA GLN A 57 10.15 9.18 -23.58
C GLN A 57 9.06 10.21 -23.91
N ALA A 58 7.97 9.78 -24.58
CA ALA A 58 6.82 10.65 -24.83
C ALA A 58 6.15 11.09 -23.52
N ALA A 59 5.99 10.16 -22.57
CA ALA A 59 5.44 10.46 -21.25
C ALA A 59 6.34 11.41 -20.44
N ALA A 60 7.66 11.19 -20.44
CA ALA A 60 8.63 12.07 -19.78
C ALA A 60 8.73 13.46 -20.46
N GLY A 61 8.65 13.51 -21.79
CA GLY A 61 8.59 14.75 -22.56
C GLY A 61 7.34 15.57 -22.26
N ALA A 62 6.18 14.91 -22.13
CA ALA A 62 4.93 15.56 -21.73
C ALA A 62 4.99 16.07 -20.29
N GLY A 63 5.55 15.28 -19.36
CA GLY A 63 5.71 15.68 -17.96
C GLY A 63 6.68 16.85 -17.78
N SER A 64 7.80 16.85 -18.50
CA SER A 64 8.77 17.97 -18.46
C SER A 64 8.21 19.25 -19.09
N LEU A 65 7.48 19.16 -20.21
CA LEU A 65 6.78 20.29 -20.80
C LEU A 65 5.71 20.86 -19.85
N ALA A 66 4.92 19.99 -19.22
CA ALA A 66 3.93 20.40 -18.24
C ALA A 66 4.58 21.09 -17.03
N GLY A 67 5.67 20.53 -16.50
CA GLY A 67 6.43 21.13 -15.39
C GLY A 67 7.06 22.48 -15.75
N GLN A 68 7.60 22.64 -16.96
CA GLN A 68 8.17 23.89 -17.44
C GLN A 68 7.09 24.96 -17.69
N ALA A 69 5.96 24.59 -18.30
CA ALA A 69 4.82 25.49 -18.48
C ALA A 69 4.26 25.95 -17.13
N HIS A 70 4.21 25.04 -16.15
CA HIS A 70 3.79 25.35 -14.79
C HIS A 70 4.76 26.32 -14.09
N ALA A 71 6.06 26.07 -14.16
CA ALA A 71 7.09 26.96 -13.59
C ALA A 71 7.07 28.36 -14.24
N GLN A 72 6.86 28.43 -15.56
CA GLN A 72 6.73 29.69 -16.29
C GLN A 72 5.45 30.44 -15.90
N ALA A 73 4.33 29.74 -15.70
CA ALA A 73 3.09 30.34 -15.22
C ALA A 73 3.24 30.91 -13.80
N HIS A 74 3.94 30.20 -12.92
CA HIS A 74 4.25 30.67 -11.56
C HIS A 74 5.15 31.91 -11.57
N ALA A 75 6.17 31.97 -12.44
CA ALA A 75 7.02 33.15 -12.60
C ALA A 75 6.25 34.39 -13.10
N LEU A 76 5.18 34.18 -13.87
CA LEU A 76 4.33 35.23 -14.42
C LEU A 76 3.32 35.77 -13.38
N ALA A 77 2.89 34.93 -12.43
CA ALA A 77 1.94 35.28 -11.38
C ALA A 77 2.27 34.60 -10.04
N PRO A 78 3.23 35.15 -9.26
CA PRO A 78 3.70 34.53 -8.01
C PRO A 78 2.66 34.52 -6.87
N SER A 79 1.62 35.34 -6.96
CA SER A 79 0.58 35.48 -5.93
C SER A 79 -0.54 34.43 -6.03
N ILE A 80 -0.54 33.63 -7.10
CA ILE A 80 -1.49 32.54 -7.29
C ILE A 80 -0.76 31.23 -6.97
N VAL A 81 -0.96 30.71 -5.76
CA VAL A 81 -0.50 29.36 -5.40
C VAL A 81 -1.30 28.37 -6.26
N PRO A 82 -0.65 27.57 -7.12
CA PRO A 82 -1.35 26.56 -7.90
C PRO A 82 -1.89 25.46 -6.99
N ALA A 83 -3.12 24.98 -7.25
CA ALA A 83 -3.62 23.78 -6.59
C ALA A 83 -2.65 22.62 -6.86
N PRO A 84 -2.35 21.76 -5.86
CA PRO A 84 -1.38 20.68 -6.03
C PRO A 84 -1.85 19.77 -7.16
N ALA A 85 -1.06 19.70 -8.22
CA ALA A 85 -1.31 18.82 -9.34
C ALA A 85 -1.29 17.37 -8.83
N ALA A 86 -2.47 16.76 -8.70
CA ALA A 86 -2.60 15.33 -8.52
C ALA A 86 -2.04 14.63 -9.77
N GLY A 87 -0.78 14.17 -9.72
CA GLY A 87 -0.25 13.28 -10.77
C GLY A 87 1.21 13.48 -11.21
N ALA A 88 2.10 14.09 -10.43
CA ALA A 88 3.53 14.07 -10.73
C ALA A 88 4.26 13.01 -9.88
N ALA A 89 4.53 11.84 -10.49
CA ALA A 89 5.47 10.87 -9.94
C ALA A 89 6.86 11.52 -9.86
N GLY A 90 7.32 11.84 -8.65
CA GLY A 90 8.67 12.35 -8.40
C GLY A 90 8.79 13.72 -7.72
N ALA A 91 7.74 14.25 -7.09
CA ALA A 91 7.90 15.35 -6.14
C ALA A 91 8.32 14.78 -4.77
N THR A 92 9.53 15.10 -4.29
CA THR A 92 9.91 14.87 -2.90
C THR A 92 8.95 15.63 -2.00
N ALA A 93 8.16 14.84 -1.29
CA ALA A 93 6.90 15.20 -0.69
C ALA A 93 7.08 15.95 0.64
N GLU A 94 7.53 17.21 0.61
CA GLU A 94 7.69 18.04 1.82
C GLU A 94 6.39 18.65 2.38
N GLY A 95 5.21 18.15 1.99
CA GLY A 95 3.93 18.78 2.37
C GLY A 95 2.72 17.85 2.55
N VAL A 96 2.88 16.53 2.43
CA VAL A 96 1.82 15.58 2.81
C VAL A 96 2.07 15.08 4.21
N ASP A 97 1.11 15.31 5.08
CA ASP A 97 1.12 14.81 6.45
C ASP A 97 0.96 13.28 6.44
N ASN A 98 2.07 12.57 6.41
CA ASN A 98 2.11 11.10 6.44
C ASN A 98 2.09 10.53 7.87
N ARG A 99 1.77 11.35 8.89
CA ARG A 99 1.66 10.91 10.30
C ARG A 99 0.47 9.93 10.43
N GLY A 100 0.71 8.66 10.10
CA GLY A 100 -0.31 7.60 10.12
C GLY A 100 -0.28 6.64 8.93
N ASP A 101 0.60 6.85 7.93
CA ASP A 101 0.69 5.97 6.76
C ASP A 101 1.23 4.57 7.10
N LEU A 102 1.80 4.39 8.31
CA LEU A 102 2.46 3.15 8.76
C LEU A 102 3.62 2.73 7.85
N SER A 103 4.12 3.63 6.99
CA SER A 103 5.32 3.38 6.22
C SER A 103 6.50 3.08 7.14
N PRO A 104 7.34 2.08 6.80
CA PRO A 104 8.57 1.76 7.56
C PRO A 104 9.58 2.91 7.65
N THR A 105 9.34 4.00 6.91
CA THR A 105 10.18 5.19 6.83
C THR A 105 9.82 6.26 7.86
N ASP A 106 8.69 6.15 8.56
CA ASP A 106 8.35 7.06 9.65
C ASP A 106 9.07 6.69 10.95
N GLU A 107 10.05 7.51 11.33
CA GLU A 107 10.87 7.31 12.53
C GLU A 107 10.03 7.32 13.83
N VAL A 108 8.96 8.12 13.89
CA VAL A 108 8.10 8.20 15.09
C VAL A 108 7.27 6.92 15.22
N GLY A 109 6.68 6.45 14.12
CA GLY A 109 5.99 5.16 14.06
C GLY A 109 6.90 3.99 14.44
N LYS A 110 8.15 3.99 13.95
CA LYS A 110 9.16 2.97 14.27
C LYS A 110 9.51 2.95 15.76
N ALA A 111 9.73 4.12 16.38
CA ALA A 111 10.01 4.20 17.81
C ALA A 111 8.84 3.69 18.67
N LYS A 112 7.60 4.00 18.28
CA LYS A 112 6.40 3.47 18.95
C LYS A 112 6.27 1.96 18.78
N PHE A 113 6.54 1.45 17.57
CA PHE A 113 6.51 0.02 17.29
C PHE A 113 7.54 -0.74 18.14
N GLU A 114 8.79 -0.27 18.18
CA GLU A 114 9.86 -0.91 18.97
C GLU A 114 9.46 -1.04 20.44
N LYS A 115 8.97 0.06 21.03
CA LYS A 115 8.48 0.07 22.42
C LYS A 115 7.37 -0.95 22.66
N LEU A 116 6.42 -1.09 21.73
CA LEU A 116 5.34 -2.07 21.85
C LEU A 116 5.85 -3.51 21.67
N PHE A 117 6.82 -3.70 20.78
CA PHE A 117 7.43 -5.00 20.50
C PHE A 117 8.22 -5.52 21.71
N GLU A 118 8.96 -4.66 22.40
CA GLU A 118 9.63 -5.01 23.66
C GLU A 118 8.63 -5.44 24.75
N SER A 119 7.47 -4.78 24.81
CA SER A 119 6.42 -5.06 25.81
C SER A 119 5.52 -6.26 25.46
N ARG A 120 5.74 -6.93 24.32
CA ARG A 120 4.88 -8.03 23.87
C ARG A 120 5.07 -9.26 24.74
N HIS A 121 3.97 -9.97 24.99
CA HIS A 121 4.03 -11.28 25.65
C HIS A 121 4.45 -12.36 24.65
N THR A 122 5.07 -13.42 25.17
CA THR A 122 5.47 -14.59 24.39
C THR A 122 4.25 -15.44 24.01
N ALA A 123 4.37 -16.24 22.95
CA ALA A 123 3.27 -17.10 22.49
C ALA A 123 2.81 -18.09 23.58
N ASN A 124 3.75 -18.62 24.38
CA ASN A 124 3.44 -19.55 25.46
C ASN A 124 2.62 -18.88 26.58
N GLU A 125 3.00 -17.68 27.01
CA GLU A 125 2.23 -16.92 28.01
C GLU A 125 0.81 -16.61 27.52
N LEU A 126 0.64 -16.37 26.21
CA LEU A 126 -0.68 -16.15 25.63
C LEU A 126 -1.52 -17.45 25.59
N GLN A 127 -0.90 -18.62 25.46
CA GLN A 127 -1.57 -19.92 25.58
C GLN A 127 -1.98 -20.21 27.02
N GLU A 128 -1.09 -19.96 27.98
CA GLU A 128 -1.37 -20.13 29.41
C GLU A 128 -2.50 -19.22 29.88
N LYS A 129 -2.57 -17.99 29.35
CA LYS A 129 -3.68 -17.06 29.60
C LYS A 129 -4.98 -17.43 28.86
N GLY A 130 -4.99 -18.50 28.07
CA GLY A 130 -6.15 -18.94 27.28
C GLY A 130 -6.52 -18.02 26.11
N ILE A 131 -5.64 -17.08 25.74
CA ILE A 131 -5.86 -16.15 24.64
C ILE A 131 -5.57 -16.86 23.30
N LEU A 132 -4.43 -17.57 23.23
CA LEU A 132 -4.02 -18.32 22.05
C LEU A 132 -4.41 -19.80 22.21
N LYS A 133 -5.26 -20.31 21.31
CA LYS A 133 -5.80 -21.68 21.39
C LYS A 133 -4.86 -22.79 20.88
N GLY A 134 -3.71 -22.43 20.29
CA GLY A 134 -2.80 -23.38 19.65
C GLY A 134 -1.48 -22.72 19.25
N ALA A 135 -0.69 -23.40 18.42
CA ALA A 135 0.54 -22.81 17.91
C ALA A 135 0.26 -21.58 17.02
N PRO A 136 1.13 -20.56 17.01
CA PRO A 136 0.97 -19.41 16.12
C PRO A 136 0.97 -19.88 14.65
N GLY A 137 -0.05 -19.46 13.89
CA GLY A 137 -0.24 -19.86 12.49
C GLY A 137 -1.13 -21.08 12.27
N ASP A 138 -1.58 -21.76 13.33
CA ASP A 138 -2.53 -22.87 13.20
C ASP A 138 -3.97 -22.37 13.01
N SER A 139 -4.44 -22.43 11.76
CA SER A 139 -5.79 -22.01 11.37
C SER A 139 -6.90 -22.93 11.91
N LEU A 140 -6.57 -24.16 12.33
CA LEU A 140 -7.54 -25.14 12.83
C LEU A 140 -7.65 -25.15 14.36
N ALA A 141 -6.78 -24.43 15.08
CA ALA A 141 -6.78 -24.40 16.54
C ALA A 141 -8.14 -24.03 17.14
N GLY A 142 -8.86 -23.08 16.53
CA GLY A 142 -10.21 -22.71 16.94
C GLY A 142 -11.20 -23.87 16.82
N LYS A 143 -11.24 -24.52 15.65
CA LYS A 143 -12.15 -25.65 15.39
C LYS A 143 -11.86 -26.86 16.28
N ARG A 144 -10.59 -27.12 16.60
CA ARG A 144 -10.19 -28.19 17.53
C ARG A 144 -10.70 -27.91 18.94
N ALA A 145 -10.56 -26.67 19.42
CA ALA A 145 -11.09 -26.27 20.73
C ALA A 145 -12.63 -26.35 20.79
N ASP A 146 -13.32 -25.99 19.69
CA ASP A 146 -14.78 -26.11 19.61
C ASP A 146 -15.24 -27.58 19.65
N LEU A 147 -14.52 -28.47 18.96
CA LEU A 147 -14.78 -29.92 19.01
C LEU A 147 -14.56 -30.49 20.41
N GLU A 148 -13.43 -30.17 21.04
CA GLU A 148 -13.12 -30.61 22.40
C GLU A 148 -14.19 -30.15 23.40
N LYS A 149 -14.66 -28.91 23.26
CA LYS A 149 -15.77 -28.38 24.06
C LYS A 149 -17.06 -29.17 23.85
N ALA A 150 -17.39 -29.52 22.62
CA ALA A 150 -18.57 -30.32 22.31
C ALA A 150 -18.46 -31.75 22.89
N MET A 151 -17.29 -32.38 22.76
CA MET A 151 -17.03 -33.70 23.35
C MET A 151 -17.15 -33.68 24.88
N ASN A 152 -16.57 -32.67 25.54
CA ASN A 152 -16.65 -32.50 26.98
C ASN A 152 -18.08 -32.24 27.44
N LYS A 153 -18.86 -31.48 26.66
CA LYS A 153 -20.28 -31.27 26.93
C LYS A 153 -21.05 -32.60 26.87
N ASP A 154 -20.89 -33.37 25.79
CA ASP A 154 -21.58 -34.64 25.62
C ASP A 154 -21.18 -35.66 26.72
N HIS A 155 -19.92 -35.62 27.15
CA HIS A 155 -19.43 -36.44 28.26
C HIS A 155 -20.10 -36.04 29.58
N LEU A 156 -20.10 -34.75 29.89
CA LEU A 156 -20.71 -34.23 31.10
C LEU A 156 -22.21 -34.50 31.16
N ASP A 157 -22.93 -34.36 30.04
CA ASP A 157 -24.37 -34.63 29.96
C ASP A 157 -24.67 -36.11 30.29
N LYS A 158 -23.81 -37.04 29.84
CA LYS A 158 -23.93 -38.48 30.17
C LYS A 158 -23.65 -38.75 31.65
N GLU A 159 -22.59 -38.17 32.21
CA GLU A 159 -22.22 -38.35 33.62
C GLU A 159 -23.27 -37.77 34.57
N ILE A 160 -23.83 -36.61 34.24
CA ILE A 160 -24.91 -35.99 35.00
C ILE A 160 -26.16 -36.87 34.97
N ALA A 161 -26.52 -37.45 33.81
CA ALA A 161 -27.66 -38.34 33.70
C ALA A 161 -27.50 -39.63 34.53
N GLN A 162 -26.27 -40.11 34.69
CA GLN A 162 -25.93 -41.31 35.48
C GLN A 162 -25.57 -40.99 36.94
N ARG A 163 -25.76 -39.74 37.38
CA ARG A 163 -25.33 -39.29 38.71
C ARG A 163 -26.04 -40.10 39.83
N PRO A 164 -25.29 -40.84 40.67
CA PRO A 164 -25.88 -41.60 41.77
C PRO A 164 -26.51 -40.68 42.83
N PRO A 165 -27.63 -41.09 43.44
CA PRO A 165 -28.24 -40.34 44.55
C PRO A 165 -27.35 -40.42 45.81
N ALA A 166 -27.50 -39.43 46.69
CA ALA A 166 -26.69 -39.30 47.91
C ALA A 166 -26.76 -40.55 48.81
N ASP A 167 -27.94 -41.18 48.93
CA ASP A 167 -28.12 -42.39 49.74
C ASP A 167 -27.26 -43.57 49.26
N GLU A 168 -27.06 -43.71 47.95
CA GLU A 168 -26.19 -44.74 47.39
C GLU A 168 -24.72 -44.44 47.68
N LEU A 169 -24.33 -43.16 47.72
CA LEU A 169 -22.98 -42.74 48.08
C LEU A 169 -22.68 -42.97 49.57
N VAL A 170 -23.67 -42.80 50.46
CA VAL A 170 -23.57 -43.14 51.88
C VAL A 170 -23.42 -44.66 52.07
N LYS A 171 -24.21 -45.47 51.36
CA LYS A 171 -24.08 -46.95 51.39
C LYS A 171 -22.72 -47.42 50.92
N LYS A 172 -22.12 -46.74 49.94
CA LYS A 172 -20.77 -47.02 49.42
C LYS A 172 -19.65 -46.46 50.31
N GLY A 173 -19.97 -45.75 51.40
CA GLY A 173 -18.98 -45.15 52.30
C GLY A 173 -18.23 -43.95 51.71
N ILE A 174 -18.71 -43.39 50.59
CA ILE A 174 -18.10 -42.23 49.92
C ILE A 174 -18.57 -40.93 50.57
N LEU A 175 -19.84 -40.88 50.99
CA LEU A 175 -20.43 -39.75 51.69
C LEU A 175 -20.66 -40.12 53.16
N ASN A 176 -20.25 -39.26 54.09
CA ASN A 176 -20.60 -39.41 55.50
C ASN A 176 -22.09 -39.08 55.70
N ARG A 177 -22.76 -39.84 56.56
CA ARG A 177 -24.10 -39.49 57.03
C ARG A 177 -23.94 -38.37 58.06
N GLU A 178 -24.50 -37.19 57.78
CA GLU A 178 -24.73 -36.18 58.84
C GLU A 178 -25.74 -36.70 59.86
#